data_AF-A0A2M7DWK0-F1
#
_entry.id   AF-A0A2M7DWK0-F1
#
_cell.length_a   1.000
_cell.length_b   1.000
_cell.length_c   1.000
_cell.angle_alpha   90.00
_cell.angle_beta   90.00
_cell.angle_gamma   90.00
#
_symmetry.space_group_name_H-M   'P 1'
#
loop_
_entity.id
_entity.type
_entity.pdbx_description
1 polymer ?
#
loop_
_entity_poly.entity_id
_entity_poly.type
_entity_poly.pdbx_seq_one_letter_code
_entity_poly.pdbx_strand_id
1 'polypeptide(L)'
;MRDEKVTERISLMDLQRMAKTARKINLPIIVIGGYAIEGYTEGYRFTKDIDFVTLKTGLSKLIPLLKEIGYHPHKSQFGITGVKKVDKNFIDLHISIDKVYDVSTDSSYPISEETLKNARTKKINGYYEENKNLNVSIKIISLEELLLLKLMTKGRDKDITDIVSLLMDKRGEINIKQFIKCCEKARLKDHISERVSDFIINVRNGDTRKTWEQMTGRRLAWKDEQETAGFLKRLLKTIQSA
;
A
#
# COMPACT_ATOMS: atom_id res chain seq x y z
N MET A 1 14.64 13.51 -10.80
CA MET A 1 15.38 12.32 -11.29
C MET A 1 16.60 11.94 -10.46
N ARG A 2 17.75 12.65 -10.48
CA ARG A 2 18.93 12.24 -9.67
C ARG A 2 18.61 12.17 -8.17
N ASP A 3 17.94 13.19 -7.66
CA ASP A 3 17.58 13.27 -6.24
C ASP A 3 16.55 12.18 -5.84
N GLU A 4 15.67 11.77 -6.76
CA GLU A 4 14.67 10.70 -6.51
C GLU A 4 15.33 9.33 -6.44
N LYS A 5 16.29 9.05 -7.31
CA LYS A 5 17.06 7.80 -7.30
C LYS A 5 17.85 7.61 -6.01
N VAL A 6 18.48 8.69 -5.53
CA VAL A 6 19.18 8.70 -4.23
C VAL A 6 18.21 8.52 -3.08
N THR A 7 17.06 9.19 -3.13
CA THR A 7 16.01 9.07 -2.11
C THR A 7 15.45 7.66 -2.04
N GLU A 8 15.17 7.04 -3.19
CA GLU A 8 14.72 5.65 -3.26
C GLU A 8 15.74 4.70 -2.63
N ARG A 9 17.02 4.84 -3.01
CA ARG A 9 18.10 4.00 -2.48
C ARG A 9 18.13 4.06 -0.96
N ILE A 10 18.08 5.26 -0.39
CA ILE A 10 18.08 5.46 1.06
C ILE A 10 16.80 4.88 1.68
N SER A 11 15.64 5.07 1.06
CA SER A 11 14.39 4.52 1.55
C SER A 11 14.37 2.99 1.57
N LEU A 12 14.85 2.33 0.51
CA LEU A 12 14.99 0.86 0.47
C LEU A 12 15.99 0.35 1.52
N MET A 13 17.10 1.06 1.73
CA MET A 13 18.07 0.72 2.79
C MET A 13 17.45 0.86 4.18
N ASP A 14 16.69 1.93 4.41
CA ASP A 14 15.96 2.16 5.67
C ASP A 14 14.90 1.08 5.89
N LEU A 15 14.11 0.75 4.86
CA LEU A 15 13.14 -0.34 4.88
C LEU A 15 13.80 -1.67 5.29
N GLN A 16 14.96 -1.99 4.70
CA GLN A 16 15.73 -3.19 5.05
C GLN A 16 16.23 -3.16 6.50
N ARG A 17 16.74 -2.01 6.98
CA ARG A 17 17.25 -1.85 8.35
C ARG A 17 16.13 -1.95 9.38
N MET A 18 14.98 -1.32 9.12
CA MET A 18 13.78 -1.45 9.94
C MET A 18 13.30 -2.90 9.99
N ALA A 19 13.22 -3.60 8.86
CA ALA A 19 12.84 -5.01 8.79
C ALA A 19 13.77 -5.93 9.60
N LYS A 20 15.09 -5.74 9.45
CA LYS A 20 16.10 -6.50 10.20
C LYS A 20 15.97 -6.25 11.70
N THR A 21 15.81 -5.00 12.10
CA THR A 21 15.75 -4.65 13.52
C THR A 21 14.45 -5.09 14.16
N ALA A 22 13.31 -4.87 13.52
CA ALA A 22 12.01 -5.32 13.99
C ALA A 22 11.99 -6.84 14.26
N ARG A 23 12.60 -7.64 13.37
CA ARG A 23 12.80 -9.07 13.62
C ARG A 23 13.66 -9.37 14.85
N LYS A 24 14.77 -8.66 15.04
CA LYS A 24 15.65 -8.84 16.22
C LYS A 24 14.95 -8.56 17.55
N ILE A 25 14.01 -7.61 17.58
CA ILE A 25 13.28 -7.23 18.78
C ILE A 25 11.90 -7.89 18.91
N ASN A 26 11.58 -8.85 18.03
CA ASN A 26 10.29 -9.52 17.91
C ASN A 26 9.09 -8.56 17.79
N LEU A 27 9.27 -7.48 17.01
CA LEU A 27 8.20 -6.54 16.66
C LEU A 27 7.65 -6.93 15.27
N PRO A 28 6.40 -7.39 15.17
CA PRO A 28 5.80 -7.69 13.88
C PRO A 28 5.45 -6.38 13.15
N ILE A 29 6.24 -6.03 12.13
CA ILE A 29 5.89 -4.95 11.20
C ILE A 29 5.53 -5.55 9.84
N ILE A 30 4.54 -4.96 9.18
CA ILE A 30 4.08 -5.34 7.86
C ILE A 30 4.00 -4.12 6.97
N VAL A 31 4.56 -4.21 5.78
CA VAL A 31 4.50 -3.15 4.78
C VAL A 31 3.09 -3.06 4.20
N ILE A 32 2.60 -1.83 4.11
CA ILE A 32 1.41 -1.43 3.36
C ILE A 32 1.79 -0.33 2.34
N GLY A 33 0.82 0.36 1.75
CA GLY A 33 1.10 1.55 0.94
C GLY A 33 1.87 1.24 -0.35
N GLY A 34 2.68 2.19 -0.82
CA GLY A 34 3.35 2.10 -2.13
C GLY A 34 4.31 0.91 -2.23
N TYR A 35 5.15 0.70 -1.21
CA TYR A 35 6.09 -0.43 -1.22
C TYR A 35 5.41 -1.80 -1.14
N ALA A 36 4.18 -1.88 -0.58
CA ALA A 36 3.40 -3.10 -0.66
C ALA A 36 2.95 -3.41 -2.10
N ILE A 37 2.56 -2.37 -2.85
CA ILE A 37 2.19 -2.51 -4.27
C ILE A 37 3.38 -3.04 -5.07
N GLU A 38 4.57 -2.47 -4.88
CA GLU A 38 5.83 -2.94 -5.51
C GLU A 38 6.13 -4.42 -5.24
N GLY A 39 5.74 -4.95 -4.08
CA GLY A 39 5.94 -6.37 -3.76
C GLY A 39 4.94 -7.32 -4.45
N TYR A 40 3.89 -6.77 -5.08
CA TYR A 40 2.87 -7.50 -5.82
C TYR A 40 2.88 -7.21 -7.32
N THR A 41 3.45 -6.10 -7.79
CA THR A 41 3.34 -5.66 -9.18
C THR A 41 4.71 -5.46 -9.83
N GLU A 42 4.73 -5.08 -11.10
CA GLU A 42 5.96 -4.70 -11.82
C GLU A 42 6.53 -3.34 -11.41
N GLY A 43 5.89 -2.62 -10.49
CA GLY A 43 6.35 -1.33 -10.01
C GLY A 43 6.14 -0.19 -11.00
N TYR A 44 4.88 0.13 -11.27
CA TYR A 44 4.52 1.08 -12.34
C TYR A 44 4.71 2.55 -11.98
N ARG A 45 4.91 2.90 -10.70
CA ARG A 45 5.14 4.28 -10.27
C ARG A 45 6.18 4.37 -9.17
N PHE A 46 6.90 5.47 -9.15
CA PHE A 46 7.86 5.74 -8.08
C PHE A 46 7.16 5.87 -6.71
N THR A 47 7.76 5.23 -5.71
CA THR A 47 7.42 5.40 -4.29
C THR A 47 8.68 5.51 -3.45
N LYS A 48 8.63 6.34 -2.42
CA LYS A 48 9.71 6.53 -1.45
C LYS A 48 9.24 6.48 -0.01
N ASP A 49 7.95 6.73 0.23
CA ASP A 49 7.38 6.76 1.57
C ASP A 49 7.23 5.35 2.11
N ILE A 50 7.46 5.19 3.40
CA ILE A 50 7.48 3.91 4.09
C ILE A 50 6.22 3.83 4.96
N ASP A 51 5.31 2.92 4.60
CA ASP A 51 4.08 2.71 5.34
C ASP A 51 4.09 1.31 5.97
N PHE A 52 3.87 1.25 7.28
CA PHE A 52 3.80 0.02 8.06
C PHE A 52 2.50 -0.08 8.85
N VAL A 53 2.13 -1.32 9.16
CA VAL A 53 1.18 -1.64 10.23
C VAL A 53 1.83 -2.53 11.27
N THR A 54 1.40 -2.39 12.52
CA THR A 54 1.80 -3.23 13.63
C THR A 54 0.71 -3.24 14.72
N LEU A 55 0.89 -4.08 15.74
CA LEU A 55 0.10 -4.06 16.95
C LEU A 55 0.80 -3.22 18.02
N LYS A 56 0.06 -2.72 19.01
CA LYS A 56 0.59 -1.86 20.09
C LYS A 56 1.80 -2.45 20.83
N THR A 57 1.93 -3.76 20.85
CA THR A 57 3.03 -4.47 21.52
C THR A 57 4.38 -4.20 20.84
N GLY A 58 5.37 -3.72 21.62
CA GLY A 58 6.76 -3.58 21.17
C GLY A 58 7.15 -2.23 20.54
N LEU A 59 6.22 -1.27 20.47
CA LEU A 59 6.45 0.07 19.88
C LEU A 59 7.48 0.93 20.60
N SER A 60 7.65 0.76 21.93
CA SER A 60 8.60 1.54 22.71
C SER A 60 10.04 1.38 22.23
N LYS A 61 10.36 0.23 21.62
CA LYS A 61 11.67 -0.09 21.05
C LYS A 61 11.87 0.48 19.63
N LEU A 62 10.79 0.87 18.95
CA LEU A 62 10.86 1.36 17.57
C LEU A 62 11.31 2.82 17.49
N ILE A 63 10.84 3.68 18.40
CA ILE A 63 11.16 5.11 18.37
C ILE A 63 12.68 5.38 18.45
N PRO A 64 13.46 4.76 19.36
CA PRO A 64 14.91 4.95 19.38
C PRO A 64 15.59 4.54 18.07
N LEU A 65 15.16 3.41 17.47
CA LEU A 65 15.68 2.96 16.17
C LEU A 65 15.39 3.99 15.07
N LEU A 66 14.17 4.51 15.00
CA LEU A 66 13.80 5.49 13.98
C LEU A 66 14.67 6.74 14.07
N LYS A 67 14.98 7.20 15.29
CA LYS A 67 15.93 8.30 15.52
C LYS A 67 17.35 7.92 15.08
N GLU A 68 17.82 6.73 15.42
CA GLU A 68 19.16 6.23 15.06
C GLU A 68 19.38 6.19 13.53
N ILE A 69 18.33 5.89 12.75
CA ILE A 69 18.41 5.84 11.28
C ILE A 69 18.05 7.17 10.61
N GLY A 70 17.86 8.24 11.40
CA GLY A 70 17.75 9.62 10.94
C GLY A 70 16.32 10.16 10.74
N TYR A 71 15.29 9.47 11.23
CA TYR A 71 13.93 10.02 11.25
C TYR A 71 13.70 10.90 12.48
N HIS A 72 12.75 11.81 12.37
CA HIS A 72 12.22 12.60 13.48
C HIS A 72 10.82 12.07 13.86
N PRO A 73 10.73 10.92 14.58
CA PRO A 73 9.45 10.31 14.89
C PRO A 73 8.68 11.09 15.94
N HIS A 74 7.38 11.21 15.74
CA HIS A 74 6.42 11.72 16.70
C HIS A 74 5.21 10.78 16.78
N LYS A 75 4.56 10.74 17.94
CA LYS A 75 3.30 10.00 18.10
C LYS A 75 2.18 10.83 17.47
N SER A 76 1.33 10.17 16.71
CA SER A 76 0.09 10.74 16.20
C SER A 76 -1.11 10.04 16.86
N GLN A 77 -2.32 10.52 16.58
CA GLN A 77 -3.56 9.87 17.05
C GLN A 77 -3.68 8.41 16.58
N PHE A 78 -3.08 8.07 15.43
CA PHE A 78 -3.29 6.80 14.75
C PHE A 78 -2.02 5.93 14.66
N GLY A 79 -0.90 6.38 15.24
CA GLY A 79 0.38 5.77 14.91
C GLY A 79 1.63 6.48 15.38
N ILE A 80 2.71 6.15 14.69
CA ILE A 80 3.96 6.91 14.67
C ILE A 80 4.13 7.47 13.27
N THR A 81 4.40 8.76 13.19
CA THR A 81 4.77 9.47 11.96
C THR A 81 6.20 9.94 12.08
N GLY A 82 6.93 10.04 10.99
CA GLY A 82 8.29 10.54 11.00
C GLY A 82 8.72 11.01 9.62
N VAL A 83 9.66 11.94 9.60
CA VAL A 83 10.23 12.45 8.35
C VAL A 83 11.76 12.36 8.43
N LYS A 84 12.36 11.97 7.32
CA LYS A 84 13.81 12.00 7.10
C LYS A 84 14.12 12.81 5.86
N LYS A 85 14.94 13.86 6.01
CA LYS A 85 15.41 14.67 4.88
C LYS A 85 16.51 13.92 4.12
N VAL A 86 16.44 13.92 2.81
CA VAL A 86 17.44 13.34 1.90
C VAL A 86 17.69 14.36 0.79
N ASP A 87 18.81 15.09 0.88
CA ASP A 87 19.13 16.21 0.00
C ASP A 87 17.98 17.23 -0.10
N LYS A 88 17.38 17.37 -1.29
CA LYS A 88 16.22 18.24 -1.57
C LYS A 88 14.87 17.53 -1.40
N ASN A 89 14.88 16.25 -1.05
CA ASN A 89 13.72 15.41 -0.85
C ASN A 89 13.55 15.05 0.64
N PHE A 90 12.47 14.34 0.91
CA PHE A 90 12.14 13.76 2.20
C PHE A 90 11.60 12.35 2.01
N ILE A 91 11.68 11.51 3.03
CA ILE A 91 11.00 10.22 3.13
C ILE A 91 10.01 10.34 4.28
N ASP A 92 8.73 10.16 3.98
CA ASP A 92 7.71 10.07 5.02
C ASP A 92 7.63 8.63 5.53
N LEU A 93 7.48 8.51 6.84
CA LEU A 93 7.29 7.25 7.54
C LEU A 93 5.94 7.31 8.26
N HIS A 94 5.07 6.34 7.96
CA HIS A 94 3.82 6.13 8.67
C HIS A 94 3.78 4.72 9.23
N ILE A 95 3.55 4.60 10.54
CA ILE A 95 3.34 3.32 11.20
C ILE A 95 1.98 3.38 11.88
N SER A 96 0.99 2.75 11.25
CA SER A 96 -0.35 2.58 11.81
C SER A 96 -0.33 1.49 12.90
N ILE A 97 -0.98 1.78 14.03
CA ILE A 97 -1.02 0.89 15.20
C ILE A 97 -2.45 0.41 15.39
N ASP A 98 -2.64 -0.91 15.46
CA ASP A 98 -3.92 -1.60 15.69
C ASP A 98 -5.00 -1.37 14.62
N LYS A 99 -4.94 -0.28 13.83
CA LYS A 99 -5.82 0.01 12.70
C LYS A 99 -5.16 0.97 11.72
N VAL A 100 -5.53 0.86 10.44
CA VAL A 100 -5.28 1.88 9.41
C VAL A 100 -6.48 2.81 9.38
N TYR A 101 -6.25 4.11 9.36
CA TYR A 101 -7.30 5.13 9.32
C TYR A 101 -7.11 6.01 8.09
N ASP A 102 -8.17 6.18 7.30
CA ASP A 102 -8.19 7.10 6.17
C ASP A 102 -8.97 8.36 6.53
N VAL A 103 -8.26 9.49 6.57
CA VAL A 103 -8.83 10.80 6.92
C VAL A 103 -9.83 11.27 5.86
N SER A 104 -9.65 10.88 4.59
CA SER A 104 -10.48 11.37 3.48
C SER A 104 -11.92 10.84 3.51
N THR A 105 -12.14 9.74 4.22
CA THR A 105 -13.41 9.02 4.26
C THR A 105 -13.88 8.69 5.68
N ASP A 106 -13.14 9.11 6.71
CA ASP A 106 -13.36 8.74 8.12
C ASP A 106 -13.49 7.21 8.32
N SER A 107 -12.87 6.44 7.43
CA SER A 107 -12.95 4.98 7.43
C SER A 107 -11.73 4.38 8.12
N SER A 108 -11.92 3.18 8.70
CA SER A 108 -10.81 2.47 9.33
C SER A 108 -10.84 0.97 9.06
N TYR A 109 -9.65 0.40 8.97
CA TYR A 109 -9.45 -1.03 8.82
C TYR A 109 -8.69 -1.58 10.04
N PRO A 110 -9.26 -2.53 10.81
CA PRO A 110 -8.61 -3.08 11.99
C PRO A 110 -7.45 -4.01 11.63
N ILE A 111 -6.31 -3.83 12.29
CA ILE A 111 -5.15 -4.72 12.22
C ILE A 111 -5.22 -5.71 13.38
N SER A 112 -5.00 -6.98 13.07
CA SER A 112 -5.17 -8.07 14.03
C SER A 112 -4.04 -9.09 13.93
N GLU A 113 -3.94 -10.00 14.89
CA GLU A 113 -3.04 -11.16 14.81
C GLU A 113 -3.25 -11.99 13.53
N GLU A 114 -4.49 -12.06 13.04
CA GLU A 114 -4.80 -12.71 11.76
C GLU A 114 -4.15 -11.98 10.58
N THR A 115 -4.20 -10.64 10.55
CA THR A 115 -3.48 -9.82 9.56
C THR A 115 -1.97 -10.11 9.64
N LEU A 116 -1.43 -10.26 10.86
CA LEU A 116 -0.01 -10.60 11.05
C LEU A 116 0.38 -11.97 10.49
N LYS A 117 -0.52 -12.95 10.61
CA LYS A 117 -0.37 -14.32 10.11
C LYS A 117 -0.53 -14.43 8.60
N ASN A 118 -1.46 -13.67 8.03
CA ASN A 118 -1.76 -13.69 6.59
C ASN A 118 -0.72 -12.93 5.76
N ALA A 119 0.06 -12.05 6.38
CA ALA A 119 1.13 -11.33 5.71
C ALA A 119 2.21 -12.26 5.16
N ARG A 120 2.60 -12.02 3.91
CA ARG A 120 3.55 -12.86 3.17
C ARG A 120 4.88 -12.16 3.02
N THR A 121 5.98 -12.91 3.11
CA THR A 121 7.29 -12.36 2.76
C THR A 121 7.36 -12.21 1.25
N LYS A 122 7.61 -10.99 0.77
CA LYS A 122 7.78 -10.65 -0.63
C LYS A 122 9.08 -9.88 -0.82
N LYS A 123 9.58 -9.91 -2.05
CA LYS A 123 10.73 -9.08 -2.46
C LYS A 123 10.20 -7.77 -3.01
N ILE A 124 10.73 -6.66 -2.50
CA ILE A 124 10.52 -5.32 -3.03
C ILE A 124 11.81 -4.93 -3.74
N ASN A 125 11.68 -4.45 -4.97
CA ASN A 125 12.78 -3.98 -5.80
C ASN A 125 12.71 -2.45 -5.93
N GLY A 126 13.81 -1.82 -6.33
CA GLY A 126 13.78 -0.40 -6.72
C GLY A 126 13.06 -0.19 -8.04
N TYR A 127 12.33 0.93 -8.13
CA TYR A 127 11.71 1.45 -9.33
C TYR A 127 12.77 1.85 -10.36
N TYR A 128 13.83 2.55 -9.93
CA TYR A 128 14.91 2.94 -10.83
C TYR A 128 15.90 1.80 -11.09
N GLU A 129 16.35 1.67 -12.34
CA GLU A 129 17.24 0.58 -12.80
C GLU A 129 18.48 0.40 -11.92
N GLU A 130 19.14 1.50 -11.55
CA GLU A 130 20.35 1.49 -10.70
C GLU A 130 20.10 0.97 -9.27
N ASN A 131 18.85 0.94 -8.83
CA ASN A 131 18.43 0.45 -7.52
C ASN A 131 17.79 -0.94 -7.57
N LYS A 132 17.57 -1.56 -8.74
CA LYS A 132 16.95 -2.89 -8.85
C LYS A 132 17.73 -4.00 -8.13
N ASN A 133 19.03 -3.83 -7.96
CA ASN A 133 19.88 -4.75 -7.20
C ASN A 133 19.64 -4.68 -5.68
N LEU A 134 18.98 -3.62 -5.18
CA LEU A 134 18.59 -3.49 -3.78
C LEU A 134 17.24 -4.18 -3.58
N ASN A 135 17.28 -5.48 -3.32
CA ASN A 135 16.09 -6.25 -2.98
C ASN A 135 15.88 -6.31 -1.46
N VAL A 136 14.67 -5.95 -1.04
CA VAL A 136 14.25 -6.02 0.37
C VAL A 136 13.24 -7.15 0.52
N SER A 137 13.58 -8.18 1.28
CA SER A 137 12.64 -9.24 1.66
C SER A 137 11.96 -8.88 2.98
N ILE A 138 10.66 -8.64 2.93
CA ILE A 138 9.88 -8.17 4.09
C ILE A 138 8.44 -8.69 4.03
N LYS A 139 7.78 -8.77 5.20
CA LYS A 139 6.35 -9.09 5.26
C LYS A 139 5.52 -7.95 4.68
N ILE A 140 4.63 -8.28 3.76
CA ILE A 140 3.66 -7.39 3.14
C ILE A 140 2.26 -7.88 3.49
N ILE A 141 1.33 -6.96 3.67
CA ILE A 141 -0.08 -7.27 3.95
C ILE A 141 -0.66 -8.17 2.84
N SER A 142 -1.72 -8.92 3.13
CA SER A 142 -2.34 -9.77 2.10
C SER A 142 -2.84 -8.94 0.92
N LEU A 143 -2.93 -9.57 -0.25
CA LEU A 143 -3.34 -8.90 -1.49
C LEU A 143 -4.76 -8.32 -1.36
N GLU A 144 -5.66 -9.06 -0.71
CA GLU A 144 -7.04 -8.65 -0.48
C GLU A 144 -7.13 -7.45 0.47
N GLU A 145 -6.41 -7.50 1.59
CA GLU A 145 -6.33 -6.37 2.52
C GLU A 145 -5.69 -5.15 1.85
N LEU A 146 -4.65 -5.33 1.04
CA LEU A 146 -4.02 -4.22 0.32
C LEU A 146 -4.99 -3.56 -0.66
N LEU A 147 -5.72 -4.35 -1.46
CA LEU A 147 -6.73 -3.83 -2.37
C LEU A 147 -7.84 -3.08 -1.60
N LEU A 148 -8.28 -3.62 -0.46
CA LEU A 148 -9.28 -2.97 0.37
C LEU A 148 -8.77 -1.61 0.88
N LEU A 149 -7.55 -1.55 1.39
CA LEU A 149 -6.94 -0.30 1.87
C LEU A 149 -6.85 0.75 0.77
N LYS A 150 -6.65 0.35 -0.50
CA LYS A 150 -6.66 1.26 -1.65
C LYS A 150 -8.06 1.71 -2.05
N LEU A 151 -9.04 0.82 -2.00
CA LEU A 151 -10.44 1.16 -2.28
C LEU A 151 -11.07 2.02 -1.17
N MET A 152 -10.53 1.95 0.06
CA MET A 152 -11.01 2.72 1.20
C MET A 152 -10.80 4.23 1.02
N THR A 153 -9.84 4.69 0.20
CA THR A 153 -9.51 6.12 0.06
C THR A 153 -10.34 6.82 -1.03
N LYS A 154 -10.42 8.16 -0.95
CA LYS A 154 -11.09 9.01 -1.96
C LYS A 154 -10.19 10.15 -2.43
N GLY A 155 -10.23 10.45 -3.73
CA GLY A 155 -9.54 11.61 -4.32
C GLY A 155 -8.02 11.47 -4.46
N ARG A 156 -7.46 10.26 -4.39
CA ARG A 156 -6.01 10.02 -4.48
C ARG A 156 -5.65 9.32 -5.78
N ASP A 157 -5.12 10.07 -6.74
CA ASP A 157 -4.69 9.54 -8.05
C ASP A 157 -3.69 8.38 -7.93
N LYS A 158 -2.78 8.44 -6.95
CA LYS A 158 -1.85 7.33 -6.64
C LYS A 158 -2.59 6.02 -6.33
N ASP A 159 -3.71 6.09 -5.62
CA ASP A 159 -4.49 4.89 -5.28
C ASP A 159 -5.25 4.35 -6.50
N ILE A 160 -5.65 5.22 -7.44
CA ILE A 160 -6.18 4.78 -8.74
C ILE A 160 -5.13 3.96 -9.49
N THR A 161 -3.91 4.48 -9.62
CA THR A 161 -2.79 3.76 -10.25
C THR A 161 -2.47 2.45 -9.54
N ASP A 162 -2.49 2.44 -8.20
CA ASP A 162 -2.22 1.25 -7.39
C ASP A 162 -3.28 0.16 -7.61
N ILE A 163 -4.57 0.52 -7.65
CA ILE A 163 -5.67 -0.42 -7.92
C ILE A 163 -5.51 -1.02 -9.32
N VAL A 164 -5.27 -0.20 -10.35
CA VAL A 164 -5.05 -0.69 -11.72
C VAL A 164 -3.85 -1.64 -11.76
N SER A 165 -2.74 -1.28 -11.11
CA SER A 165 -1.52 -2.10 -11.05
C SER A 165 -1.79 -3.48 -10.44
N LEU A 166 -2.51 -3.53 -9.32
CA LEU A 166 -2.90 -4.79 -8.67
C LEU A 166 -3.80 -5.65 -9.56
N LEU A 167 -4.76 -5.05 -10.27
CA LEU A 167 -5.67 -5.79 -11.13
C LEU A 167 -5.01 -6.27 -12.43
N MET A 168 -4.07 -5.49 -12.98
CA MET A 168 -3.27 -5.90 -14.12
C MET A 168 -2.40 -7.12 -13.80
N ASP A 169 -1.71 -7.11 -12.66
CA ASP A 169 -0.69 -8.13 -12.39
C ASP A 169 -1.20 -9.30 -11.55
N LYS A 170 -2.25 -9.05 -10.75
CA LYS A 170 -2.67 -9.96 -9.68
C LYS A 170 -4.16 -10.27 -9.64
N ARG A 171 -4.99 -9.82 -10.59
CA ARG A 171 -6.44 -10.13 -10.60
C ARG A 171 -6.76 -11.62 -10.44
N GLY A 172 -5.95 -12.50 -11.04
CA GLY A 172 -6.15 -13.95 -10.97
C GLY A 172 -5.79 -14.58 -9.61
N GLU A 173 -5.01 -13.85 -8.79
CA GLU A 173 -4.60 -14.28 -7.45
C GLU A 173 -5.52 -13.74 -6.35
N ILE A 174 -6.36 -12.73 -6.65
CA ILE A 174 -7.26 -12.13 -5.66
C ILE A 174 -8.39 -13.09 -5.29
N ASN A 175 -8.45 -13.48 -4.03
CA ASN A 175 -9.53 -14.25 -3.47
C ASN A 175 -10.70 -13.33 -3.07
N ILE A 176 -11.70 -13.22 -3.95
CA ILE A 176 -12.89 -12.39 -3.72
C ILE A 176 -13.59 -12.75 -2.40
N LYS A 177 -13.71 -14.04 -2.04
CA LYS A 177 -14.37 -14.44 -0.78
C LYS A 177 -13.61 -13.91 0.44
N GLN A 178 -12.28 -13.96 0.40
CA GLN A 178 -11.46 -13.41 1.47
C GLN A 178 -11.54 -11.87 1.51
N PHE A 179 -11.59 -11.21 0.36
CA PHE A 179 -11.82 -9.76 0.28
C PHE A 179 -13.15 -9.36 0.94
N ILE A 180 -14.25 -10.08 0.64
CA ILE A 180 -15.55 -9.83 1.29
C ILE A 180 -15.46 -9.95 2.81
N LYS A 181 -14.82 -11.01 3.33
CA LYS A 181 -14.59 -11.16 4.77
C LYS A 181 -13.83 -9.98 5.37
N CYS A 182 -12.86 -9.42 4.63
CA CYS A 182 -12.14 -8.23 5.06
C CYS A 182 -13.07 -7.01 5.13
N CYS A 183 -13.96 -6.82 4.14
CA CYS A 183 -14.98 -5.76 4.17
C CYS A 183 -15.94 -5.91 5.35
N GLU A 184 -16.44 -7.12 5.61
CA GLU A 184 -17.34 -7.42 6.74
C GLU A 184 -16.67 -7.14 8.08
N LYS A 185 -15.45 -7.65 8.27
CA LYS A 185 -14.64 -7.45 9.49
C LYS A 185 -14.42 -5.97 9.79
N ALA A 186 -14.22 -5.15 8.75
CA ALA A 186 -14.02 -3.71 8.88
C ALA A 186 -15.32 -2.90 8.89
N ARG A 187 -16.49 -3.53 8.64
CA ARG A 187 -17.78 -2.85 8.44
C ARG A 187 -17.74 -1.83 7.30
N LEU A 188 -17.00 -2.13 6.24
CA LEU A 188 -16.78 -1.23 5.10
C LEU A 188 -17.54 -1.67 3.83
N LYS A 189 -18.52 -2.57 3.95
CA LYS A 189 -19.20 -3.16 2.79
C LYS A 189 -19.86 -2.12 1.87
N ASP A 190 -20.64 -1.21 2.45
CA ASP A 190 -21.36 -0.19 1.69
C ASP A 190 -20.40 0.84 1.11
N HIS A 191 -19.45 1.32 1.92
CA HIS A 191 -18.37 2.21 1.49
C HIS A 191 -17.61 1.63 0.30
N ILE A 192 -17.10 0.40 0.41
CA ILE A 192 -16.34 -0.24 -0.66
C ILE A 192 -17.22 -0.49 -1.90
N SER A 193 -18.52 -0.77 -1.74
CA SER A 193 -19.45 -0.88 -2.87
C SER A 193 -19.59 0.43 -3.63
N GLU A 194 -19.73 1.56 -2.92
CA GLU A 194 -19.74 2.90 -3.52
C GLU A 194 -18.42 3.18 -4.23
N ARG A 195 -17.28 2.94 -3.57
CA ARG A 195 -15.95 3.18 -4.13
C ARG A 195 -15.66 2.34 -5.37
N VAL A 196 -16.09 1.08 -5.40
CA VAL A 196 -15.98 0.22 -6.59
C VAL A 196 -16.89 0.75 -7.72
N SER A 197 -18.09 1.22 -7.39
CA SER A 197 -19.02 1.81 -8.37
C SER A 197 -18.45 3.07 -9.01
N ASP A 198 -17.91 3.99 -8.18
CA ASP A 198 -17.19 5.18 -8.64
C ASP A 198 -16.03 4.82 -9.57
N PHE A 199 -15.25 3.81 -9.20
CA PHE A 199 -14.12 3.37 -10.02
C PHE A 199 -14.57 2.84 -11.38
N ILE A 200 -15.66 2.07 -11.43
CA ILE A 200 -16.24 1.59 -12.69
C ILE A 200 -16.68 2.76 -13.58
N ILE A 201 -17.24 3.83 -12.99
CA ILE A 201 -17.62 5.05 -13.71
C ILE A 201 -16.36 5.74 -14.26
N ASN A 202 -15.33 5.92 -13.44
CA ASN A 202 -14.06 6.53 -13.86
C ASN A 202 -13.38 5.76 -15.00
N VAL A 203 -13.46 4.42 -14.99
CA VAL A 203 -12.96 3.61 -16.10
C VAL A 203 -13.77 3.86 -17.38
N ARG A 204 -15.11 3.92 -17.28
CA ARG A 204 -15.98 4.19 -18.45
C ARG A 204 -15.75 5.57 -19.04
N ASN A 205 -15.51 6.57 -18.21
CA ASN A 205 -15.28 7.95 -18.62
C ASN A 205 -13.85 8.19 -19.14
N GLY A 206 -12.94 7.23 -18.99
CA GLY A 206 -11.54 7.34 -19.38
C GLY A 206 -10.65 8.09 -18.38
N ASP A 207 -11.20 8.50 -17.23
CA ASP A 207 -10.46 9.17 -16.15
C ASP A 207 -9.35 8.27 -15.61
N THR A 208 -9.63 6.96 -15.46
CA THR A 208 -8.63 5.99 -15.00
C THR A 208 -7.44 5.89 -15.96
N ARG A 209 -7.71 5.89 -17.27
CA ARG A 209 -6.66 5.88 -18.31
C ARG A 209 -5.82 7.15 -18.24
N LYS A 210 -6.45 8.31 -18.09
CA LYS A 210 -5.78 9.60 -17.98
C LYS A 210 -4.87 9.65 -16.75
N THR A 211 -5.38 9.27 -15.58
CA THR A 211 -4.59 9.20 -14.33
C THR A 211 -3.43 8.23 -14.47
N TRP A 212 -3.64 7.05 -15.06
CA TRP A 212 -2.59 6.08 -15.31
C TRP A 212 -1.45 6.66 -16.17
N GLU A 213 -1.79 7.29 -17.29
CA GLU A 213 -0.79 7.88 -18.20
C GLU A 213 -0.02 9.02 -17.54
N GLN A 214 -0.70 9.88 -16.77
CA GLN A 214 -0.06 10.96 -16.02
C GLN A 214 0.90 10.44 -14.94
N MET A 215 0.50 9.38 -14.22
CA MET A 215 1.28 8.85 -13.10
C MET A 215 2.45 7.96 -13.51
N THR A 216 2.32 7.24 -14.63
CA THR A 216 3.29 6.22 -15.07
C THR A 216 4.06 6.62 -16.32
N GLY A 217 3.57 7.61 -17.08
CA GLY A 217 4.07 7.93 -18.42
C GLY A 217 3.79 6.86 -19.47
N ARG A 218 2.92 5.88 -19.17
CA ARG A 218 2.59 4.75 -20.05
C ARG A 218 1.13 4.78 -20.46
N ARG A 219 0.83 4.36 -21.67
CA ARG A 219 -0.56 4.16 -22.11
C ARG A 219 -1.14 2.90 -21.45
N LEU A 220 -2.33 3.00 -20.85
CA LEU A 220 -3.08 1.83 -20.40
C LEU A 220 -3.69 1.13 -21.62
N ALA A 221 -3.39 -0.16 -21.82
CA ALA A 221 -3.95 -0.90 -22.93
C ALA A 221 -5.47 -1.07 -22.75
N TRP A 222 -6.23 -0.98 -23.84
CA TRP A 222 -7.68 -1.11 -23.80
C TRP A 222 -8.13 -2.44 -23.18
N LYS A 223 -7.40 -3.52 -23.44
CA LYS A 223 -7.67 -4.83 -22.85
C LYS A 223 -7.58 -4.81 -21.32
N ASP A 224 -6.52 -4.22 -20.75
CA ASP A 224 -6.32 -4.14 -19.30
C ASP A 224 -7.41 -3.30 -18.63
N GLU A 225 -7.86 -2.24 -19.30
CA GLU A 225 -8.97 -1.41 -18.85
C GLU A 225 -10.31 -2.18 -18.84
N GLN A 226 -10.61 -2.94 -19.89
CA GLN A 226 -11.81 -3.80 -19.95
C GLN A 226 -11.78 -4.90 -18.88
N GLU A 227 -10.62 -5.53 -18.68
CA GLU A 227 -10.46 -6.58 -17.67
C GLU A 227 -10.57 -6.03 -16.25
N THR A 228 -10.02 -4.83 -16.01
CA THR A 228 -10.18 -4.07 -14.75
C THR A 228 -11.66 -3.79 -14.48
N ALA A 229 -12.38 -3.20 -15.45
CA ALA A 229 -13.81 -2.94 -15.32
C ALA A 229 -14.62 -4.23 -15.10
N GLY A 230 -14.28 -5.29 -15.82
CA GLY A 230 -14.92 -6.60 -15.70
C GLY A 230 -14.73 -7.21 -14.32
N PHE A 231 -13.52 -7.14 -13.76
CA PHE A 231 -13.23 -7.58 -12.39
C PHE A 231 -14.04 -6.78 -11.37
N LEU A 232 -14.01 -5.45 -11.45
CA LEU A 232 -14.72 -4.57 -10.51
C LEU A 232 -16.23 -4.78 -10.54
N LYS A 233 -16.84 -5.01 -11.71
CA LYS A 233 -18.27 -5.36 -11.82
C LYS A 233 -18.61 -6.68 -11.10
N ARG A 234 -17.76 -7.71 -11.24
CA ARG A 234 -17.95 -8.99 -10.54
C ARG A 234 -17.78 -8.82 -9.04
N LEU A 235 -16.77 -8.05 -8.63
CA LEU A 235 -16.54 -7.73 -7.23
C LEU A 235 -17.75 -7.01 -6.62
N LEU A 236 -18.24 -5.94 -7.26
CA LEU A 236 -19.42 -5.18 -6.83
C LEU A 236 -20.64 -6.07 -6.64
N LYS A 237 -20.97 -6.89 -7.65
CA LYS A 237 -22.09 -7.84 -7.56
C LYS A 237 -21.94 -8.79 -6.37
N THR A 238 -20.72 -9.25 -6.12
CA THR A 238 -20.44 -10.18 -5.01
C THR A 238 -20.57 -9.47 -3.66
N ILE A 239 -20.07 -8.23 -3.53
CA ILE A 239 -20.24 -7.44 -2.31
C ILE A 239 -21.73 -7.22 -2.03
N GLN A 240 -22.51 -6.84 -3.04
CA GLN A 240 -23.96 -6.58 -2.89
C GLN A 240 -24.79 -7.84 -2.59
N SER A 241 -24.26 -9.03 -2.87
CA SER A 241 -24.96 -10.31 -2.65
C SER A 241 -24.53 -11.06 -1.39
N ALA A 242 -23.39 -10.69 -0.79
CA ALA A 242 -23.03 -11.07 0.58
C ALA A 242 -23.91 -10.31 1.58
#